data_AF-A0A520IV05-F1
#
_entry.id   AF-A0A520IV05-F1
#
_cell.length_a   1.000
_cell.length_b   1.000
_cell.length_c   1.000
_cell.angle_alpha   90.00
_cell.angle_beta   90.00
_cell.angle_gamma   90.00
#
_symmetry.space_group_name_H-M   'P 1'
#
loop_
_entity.id
_entity.type
_entity.pdbx_description
1 polymer ?
#
loop_
_entity_poly.entity_id
_entity_poly.type
_entity_poly.pdbx_seq_one_letter_code
_entity_poly.pdbx_strand_id
1 'polypeptide(L)'
;MRHNFGAGPCILPQEVFKQASQAVLDFKDGLSILEISHRTPEFEAVVDETVRLIKELMNVPSGYSVVLLQGGASLQFSMVPMNLLPEGGTAAYLETGVWANKAIKEVKAFGTANIVASSKESNYTYVPKDYVIPEDSAYFHCTSNNTIYGTELFNIPTTSVPVVCDMSS
;
A
#
# COMPACT_ATOMS: atom_id res chain seq x y z
N MET A 1 26.93 10.67 -16.77
CA MET A 1 26.19 10.22 -15.57
C MET A 1 24.88 9.63 -16.04
N ARG A 2 24.51 8.42 -15.62
CA ARG A 2 23.24 7.79 -16.02
C ARG A 2 22.18 8.17 -14.98
N HIS A 3 21.06 8.73 -15.42
CA HIS A 3 19.92 9.01 -14.56
C HIS A 3 18.82 7.97 -14.84
N ASN A 4 18.19 7.44 -13.79
CA ASN A 4 17.09 6.48 -13.91
C ASN A 4 15.80 7.14 -13.40
N PHE A 5 14.84 7.35 -14.29
CA PHE A 5 13.51 7.91 -13.98
C PHE A 5 12.40 6.84 -14.02
N GLY A 6 12.75 5.56 -13.87
CA GLY A 6 11.80 4.46 -13.86
C GLY A 6 10.80 4.59 -12.70
N ALA A 7 9.52 4.43 -12.99
CA ALA A 7 8.43 4.53 -12.00
C ALA A 7 8.37 3.36 -11.00
N GLY A 8 9.04 2.23 -11.33
CA GLY A 8 9.04 1.03 -10.51
C GLY A 8 9.70 -0.14 -11.25
N PRO A 9 10.71 -0.82 -10.69
CA PRO A 9 11.38 -0.50 -9.42
C PRO A 9 12.11 0.85 -9.44
N CYS A 10 12.04 1.59 -8.32
CA CYS A 10 12.68 2.89 -8.16
C CYS A 10 14.16 2.79 -7.78
N ILE A 11 14.88 3.92 -7.82
CA ILE A 11 16.30 3.95 -7.40
C ILE A 11 16.38 3.79 -5.88
N LEU A 12 17.19 2.84 -5.43
CA LEU A 12 17.57 2.71 -4.03
C LEU A 12 18.77 3.61 -3.70
N PRO A 13 18.81 4.27 -2.52
CA PRO A 13 19.98 5.03 -2.09
C PRO A 13 21.25 4.16 -2.08
N GLN A 14 22.38 4.73 -2.53
CA GLN A 14 23.65 3.99 -2.67
C GLN A 14 24.18 3.44 -1.34
N GLU A 15 23.93 4.16 -0.25
CA GLU A 15 24.24 3.72 1.12
C GLU A 15 23.53 2.39 1.45
N VAL A 16 22.23 2.32 1.18
CA VAL A 16 21.40 1.13 1.43
C VAL A 16 21.88 -0.05 0.58
N PHE A 17 22.19 0.19 -0.69
CA PHE A 17 22.70 -0.87 -1.58
C PHE A 17 24.00 -1.48 -1.05
N LYS A 18 24.93 -0.64 -0.56
CA LYS A 18 26.20 -1.11 0.02
C LYS A 18 25.98 -1.92 1.30
N GLN A 19 25.16 -1.41 2.23
CA GLN A 19 24.88 -2.07 3.50
C GLN A 19 24.16 -3.41 3.28
N ALA A 20 23.16 -3.46 2.39
CA ALA A 20 22.47 -4.70 2.03
C ALA A 20 23.43 -5.72 1.39
N SER A 21 24.32 -5.27 0.50
CA SER A 21 25.34 -6.15 -0.10
C SER A 21 26.29 -6.72 0.96
N GLN A 22 26.68 -5.92 1.96
CA GLN A 22 27.53 -6.40 3.05
C GLN A 22 26.78 -7.42 3.91
N ALA A 23 25.52 -7.20 4.25
CA ALA A 23 24.70 -8.13 5.02
C ALA A 23 24.49 -9.49 4.31
N VAL A 24 24.48 -9.52 2.98
CA VAL A 24 24.46 -10.77 2.23
C VAL A 24 25.76 -11.56 2.41
N LEU A 25 26.91 -10.90 2.54
CA LEU A 25 28.21 -11.54 2.72
C LEU A 25 28.49 -11.92 4.19
N ASP A 26 28.15 -11.01 5.11
CA ASP A 26 28.35 -11.15 6.54
C ASP A 26 27.40 -10.18 7.26
N PHE A 27 26.25 -10.69 7.69
CA PHE A 27 25.30 -9.95 8.51
C PHE A 27 25.65 -10.07 10.00
N LYS A 28 26.02 -11.29 10.44
CA LYS A 28 26.34 -11.56 11.83
C LYS A 28 27.36 -12.68 11.95
N ASP A 29 28.57 -12.32 12.39
CA ASP A 29 29.65 -13.26 12.73
C ASP A 29 29.96 -14.28 11.62
N GLY A 30 29.94 -13.84 10.36
CA GLY A 30 30.19 -14.65 9.17
C GLY A 30 28.96 -15.32 8.56
N LEU A 31 27.76 -15.14 9.15
CA LEU A 31 26.50 -15.66 8.60
C LEU A 31 25.81 -14.63 7.70
N SER A 32 25.31 -15.09 6.55
CA SER A 32 24.49 -14.27 5.66
C SER A 32 23.11 -14.01 6.26
N ILE A 33 22.55 -12.82 6.02
CA ILE A 33 21.13 -12.55 6.34
C ILE A 33 20.17 -13.53 5.65
N LEU A 34 20.59 -14.14 4.53
CA LEU A 34 19.80 -15.12 3.78
C LEU A 34 19.84 -16.54 4.39
N GLU A 35 20.74 -16.79 5.34
CA GLU A 35 20.95 -18.10 5.98
C GLU A 35 20.41 -18.15 7.42
N ILE A 36 20.03 -17.00 7.97
CA ILE A 36 19.51 -16.89 9.33
C ILE A 36 18.03 -17.26 9.36
N SER A 37 17.66 -18.09 10.33
CA SER A 37 16.26 -18.46 10.55
C SER A 37 15.47 -17.26 11.06
N HIS A 38 14.27 -17.07 10.49
CA HIS A 38 13.32 -16.02 10.87
C HIS A 38 12.83 -16.07 12.33
N ARG A 39 13.17 -17.13 13.08
CA ARG A 39 12.79 -17.34 14.49
C ARG A 39 13.95 -17.15 15.47
N THR A 40 15.09 -16.68 14.98
CA THR A 40 16.25 -16.41 15.81
C THR A 40 16.18 -14.97 16.33
N PRO A 41 16.70 -14.70 17.54
CA PRO A 41 16.73 -13.34 18.09
C PRO A 41 17.36 -12.32 17.14
N GLU A 42 18.36 -12.75 16.35
CA GLU A 42 19.05 -11.91 15.37
C GLU A 42 18.11 -11.41 14.27
N PHE A 43 17.24 -12.26 13.72
CA PHE A 43 16.29 -11.85 12.69
C PHE A 43 15.04 -11.19 13.26
N GLU A 44 14.58 -11.63 14.44
CA GLU A 44 13.48 -10.95 15.15
C GLU A 44 13.83 -9.49 15.41
N ALA A 45 15.07 -9.19 15.82
CA ALA A 45 15.54 -7.83 15.99
C ALA A 45 15.46 -6.97 14.71
N VAL A 46 15.72 -7.55 13.53
CA VAL A 46 15.58 -6.86 12.23
C VAL A 46 14.12 -6.47 11.98
N VAL A 47 13.19 -7.40 12.25
CA VAL A 47 11.75 -7.17 12.05
C VAL A 47 11.24 -6.12 13.05
N ASP A 48 11.61 -6.25 14.32
CA ASP A 48 11.19 -5.34 15.39
C ASP A 48 11.70 -3.92 15.15
N GLU A 49 12.96 -3.78 14.74
CA GLU A 49 13.52 -2.48 14.37
C GLU A 49 12.81 -1.90 13.15
N THR A 50 12.55 -2.71 12.12
CA THR A 50 11.82 -2.27 10.91
C THR A 50 10.43 -1.74 11.27
N VAL A 51 9.67 -2.48 12.08
CA VAL A 51 8.33 -2.07 12.53
C VAL A 51 8.40 -0.79 13.36
N ARG A 52 9.36 -0.69 14.28
CA ARG A 52 9.56 0.50 15.12
C ARG A 52 9.88 1.73 14.26
N LEU A 53 10.80 1.60 13.30
CA LEU A 53 11.19 2.70 12.41
C LEU A 53 10.04 3.16 11.51
N ILE A 54 9.21 2.24 11.00
CA ILE A 54 8.00 2.62 10.23
C ILE A 54 7.02 3.39 11.11
N LYS A 55 6.77 2.92 12.34
CA LYS A 55 5.87 3.61 13.28
C LYS A 55 6.37 5.01 13.62
N GLU A 56 7.68 5.16 13.84
CA GLU A 56 8.33 6.45 14.11
C GLU A 56 8.25 7.38 12.89
N LEU A 57 8.68 6.91 11.72
CA LEU A 57 8.73 7.69 10.48
C LEU A 57 7.36 8.22 10.05
N MET A 58 6.34 7.36 10.14
CA MET A 58 4.98 7.68 9.70
C MET A 58 4.11 8.23 10.83
N ASN A 59 4.66 8.39 12.05
CA ASN A 59 3.94 8.79 13.25
C ASN A 59 2.66 7.96 13.46
N VAL A 60 2.77 6.63 13.37
CA VAL A 60 1.64 5.71 13.44
C VAL A 60 1.02 5.75 14.84
N PRO A 61 -0.28 6.06 14.98
CA PRO A 61 -0.91 6.21 16.29
C PRO A 61 -1.07 4.86 17.02
N SER A 62 -1.24 4.93 18.35
CA SER A 62 -1.57 3.76 19.16
C SER A 62 -2.87 3.10 18.68
N GLY A 63 -2.92 1.77 18.70
CA GLY A 63 -4.07 1.00 18.21
C GLY A 63 -3.94 0.52 16.75
N TYR A 64 -2.90 0.97 16.02
CA TYR A 64 -2.58 0.49 14.69
C TYR A 64 -1.45 -0.54 14.70
N SER A 65 -1.53 -1.48 13.75
CA SER A 65 -0.51 -2.51 13.53
C SER A 65 0.24 -2.25 12.23
N VAL A 66 1.54 -2.54 12.22
CA VAL A 66 2.36 -2.58 11.01
C VAL A 66 2.60 -4.05 10.68
N VAL A 67 2.33 -4.45 9.45
CA VAL A 67 2.50 -5.83 8.98
C VAL A 67 3.40 -5.85 7.76
N LEU A 68 4.34 -6.80 7.73
CA LEU A 68 5.24 -7.04 6.59
C LEU A 68 4.72 -8.25 5.83
N LEU A 69 4.22 -8.05 4.61
CA LEU A 69 3.52 -9.08 3.84
C LEU A 69 4.17 -9.29 2.46
N GLN A 70 4.18 -10.54 2.01
CA GLN A 70 4.57 -10.89 0.64
C GLN A 70 3.41 -10.68 -0.36
N GLY A 71 3.73 -10.70 -1.66
CA GLY A 71 2.73 -10.70 -2.75
C GLY A 71 2.39 -9.32 -3.34
N GLY A 72 2.95 -8.25 -2.78
CA GLY A 72 2.78 -6.89 -3.30
C GLY A 72 1.35 -6.35 -3.25
N ALA A 73 1.15 -5.12 -3.72
CA ALA A 73 -0.15 -4.43 -3.66
C ALA A 73 -1.27 -5.19 -4.38
N SER A 74 -0.96 -5.83 -5.52
CA SER A 74 -1.95 -6.61 -6.28
C SER A 74 -2.59 -7.72 -5.45
N LEU A 75 -1.82 -8.41 -4.59
CA LEU A 75 -2.41 -9.40 -3.69
C LEU A 75 -3.24 -8.74 -2.59
N GLN A 76 -2.78 -7.59 -2.09
CA GLN A 76 -3.51 -6.85 -1.04
C GLN A 76 -4.86 -6.32 -1.54
N PHE A 77 -5.02 -6.02 -2.83
CA PHE A 77 -6.32 -5.68 -3.42
C PHE A 77 -7.38 -6.78 -3.23
N SER A 78 -6.99 -8.05 -3.19
CA SER A 78 -7.89 -9.15 -2.86
C SER A 78 -7.97 -9.41 -1.35
N MET A 79 -6.87 -9.24 -0.60
CA MET A 79 -6.86 -9.49 0.85
C MET A 79 -7.66 -8.45 1.65
N VAL A 80 -7.69 -7.18 1.21
CA VAL A 80 -8.48 -6.12 1.85
C VAL A 80 -9.96 -6.51 1.94
N PRO A 81 -10.68 -6.81 0.84
CA PRO A 81 -12.07 -7.22 0.92
C PRO A 81 -12.25 -8.55 1.66
N MET A 82 -11.34 -9.52 1.54
CA MET A 82 -11.42 -10.77 2.31
C MET A 82 -11.45 -10.54 3.83
N ASN A 83 -10.81 -9.47 4.33
CA ASN A 83 -10.70 -9.20 5.76
C ASN A 83 -11.70 -8.15 6.25
N LEU A 84 -12.06 -7.17 5.42
CA LEU A 84 -12.82 -5.99 5.83
C LEU A 84 -14.25 -5.96 5.27
N LEU A 85 -14.55 -6.72 4.21
CA LEU A 85 -15.88 -6.74 3.62
C LEU A 85 -16.71 -7.86 4.26
N PRO A 86 -17.87 -7.56 4.87
CA PRO A 86 -18.78 -8.62 5.30
C PRO A 86 -19.33 -9.39 4.08
N GLU A 87 -19.80 -10.61 4.29
CA GLU A 87 -20.37 -11.43 3.21
C GLU A 87 -21.53 -10.69 2.52
N GLY A 88 -21.43 -10.52 1.19
CA GLY A 88 -22.40 -9.74 0.40
C GLY A 88 -22.35 -8.23 0.62
N GLY A 89 -21.35 -7.73 1.37
CA GLY A 89 -21.16 -6.32 1.69
C GLY A 89 -20.81 -5.44 0.50
N THR A 90 -20.88 -4.13 0.73
CA THR A 90 -20.51 -3.11 -0.24
C THR A 90 -19.38 -2.23 0.32
N ALA A 91 -18.38 -1.94 -0.51
CA ALA A 91 -17.34 -0.96 -0.21
C ALA A 91 -17.34 0.16 -1.26
N ALA A 92 -17.03 1.36 -0.82
CA ALA A 92 -16.95 2.54 -1.67
C ALA A 92 -15.56 2.65 -2.30
N TYR A 93 -15.49 3.04 -3.58
CA TYR A 93 -14.24 3.17 -4.33
C TYR A 93 -14.20 4.49 -5.11
N LEU A 94 -13.05 5.14 -5.09
CA LEU A 94 -12.74 6.27 -5.96
C LEU A 94 -11.92 5.79 -7.16
N GLU A 95 -12.49 5.80 -8.37
CA GLU A 95 -11.81 5.29 -9.59
C GLU A 95 -10.98 6.42 -10.26
N THR A 96 -9.72 6.54 -9.85
CA THR A 96 -8.80 7.61 -10.32
C THR A 96 -7.67 7.13 -11.22
N GLY A 97 -7.62 5.84 -11.55
CA GLY A 97 -6.56 5.33 -12.41
C GLY A 97 -6.47 3.80 -12.46
N VAL A 98 -5.34 3.31 -12.98
CA VAL A 98 -5.09 1.88 -13.21
C VAL A 98 -5.12 1.08 -11.91
N TRP A 99 -4.54 1.60 -10.82
CA TRP A 99 -4.44 0.88 -9.55
C TRP A 99 -5.80 0.79 -8.85
N ALA A 100 -6.55 1.89 -8.82
CA ALA A 100 -7.93 1.90 -8.35
C ALA A 100 -8.80 0.90 -9.15
N ASN A 101 -8.66 0.87 -10.48
CA ASN A 101 -9.41 -0.08 -11.31
C ASN A 101 -9.06 -1.54 -11.01
N LYS A 102 -7.78 -1.85 -10.72
CA LYS A 102 -7.35 -3.18 -10.28
C LYS A 102 -7.97 -3.55 -8.92
N ALA A 103 -7.96 -2.63 -7.95
CA ALA A 103 -8.61 -2.85 -6.65
C ALA A 103 -10.13 -3.10 -6.80
N ILE A 104 -10.81 -2.31 -7.63
CA ILE A 104 -12.24 -2.45 -7.96
C ILE A 104 -12.54 -3.81 -8.62
N LYS A 105 -11.59 -4.36 -9.39
CA LYS A 105 -11.76 -5.67 -10.02
C LYS A 105 -11.74 -6.80 -8.98
N GLU A 106 -10.80 -6.75 -8.03
CA GLU A 106 -10.61 -7.82 -7.04
C GLU A 106 -11.77 -7.92 -6.05
N VAL A 107 -12.32 -6.80 -5.59
CA VAL A 107 -13.46 -6.80 -4.64
C VAL A 107 -14.72 -7.49 -5.17
N LYS A 108 -14.92 -7.55 -6.49
CA LYS A 108 -16.09 -8.19 -7.12
C LYS A 108 -16.16 -9.70 -6.86
N ALA A 109 -15.06 -10.32 -6.45
CA ALA A 109 -15.06 -11.72 -6.03
C ALA A 109 -15.62 -11.94 -4.60
N PHE A 110 -15.75 -10.87 -3.81
CA PHE A 110 -16.13 -10.92 -2.39
C PHE A 110 -17.41 -10.15 -2.07
N GLY A 111 -17.76 -9.15 -2.90
CA GLY A 111 -18.97 -8.36 -2.74
C GLY A 111 -19.09 -7.26 -3.78
N THR A 112 -19.66 -6.12 -3.39
CA THR A 112 -20.01 -5.03 -4.32
C THR A 112 -19.05 -3.87 -4.21
N ALA A 113 -18.55 -3.41 -5.35
CA ALA A 113 -17.84 -2.13 -5.46
C ALA A 113 -18.83 -1.01 -5.81
N ASN A 114 -19.05 -0.07 -4.89
CA ASN A 114 -19.76 1.17 -5.18
C ASN A 114 -18.75 2.23 -5.64
N ILE A 115 -18.72 2.54 -6.94
CA ILE A 115 -17.82 3.56 -7.49
C ILE A 115 -18.47 4.93 -7.25
N VAL A 116 -18.00 5.63 -6.21
CA VAL A 116 -18.62 6.90 -5.77
C VAL A 116 -18.26 8.08 -6.66
N ALA A 117 -17.12 7.99 -7.35
CA ALA A 117 -16.75 8.89 -8.44
C ALA A 117 -15.65 8.26 -9.30
N SER A 118 -15.56 8.75 -10.54
CA SER A 118 -14.55 8.33 -11.50
C SER A 118 -14.16 9.48 -12.41
N SER A 119 -12.88 9.58 -12.76
CA SER A 119 -12.37 10.48 -13.81
C SER A 119 -11.99 9.73 -15.08
N LYS A 120 -12.43 8.48 -15.23
CA LYS A 120 -12.14 7.60 -16.37
C LYS A 120 -12.51 8.19 -17.73
N GLU A 121 -13.70 8.80 -17.84
CA GLU A 121 -14.15 9.44 -19.09
C GLU A 121 -13.30 10.66 -19.47
N SER A 122 -12.55 11.21 -18.53
CA SER A 122 -11.56 12.27 -18.75
C SER A 122 -10.13 11.75 -18.79
N ASN A 123 -9.94 10.45 -19.06
CA ASN A 123 -8.64 9.76 -19.06
C ASN A 123 -7.81 10.02 -17.79
N TYR A 124 -8.49 10.09 -16.64
CA TYR A 124 -7.90 10.28 -15.31
C TYR A 124 -7.03 11.54 -15.14
N THR A 125 -7.36 12.60 -15.88
CA THR A 125 -6.63 13.90 -15.85
C THR A 125 -6.83 14.71 -14.57
N TYR A 126 -7.74 14.28 -13.68
CA TYR A 126 -7.96 14.88 -12.37
C TYR A 126 -8.47 13.84 -11.36
N VAL A 127 -8.43 14.19 -10.07
CA VAL A 127 -9.10 13.43 -8.99
C VAL A 127 -10.46 14.10 -8.71
N PRO A 128 -11.59 13.38 -8.85
CA PRO A 128 -12.91 13.93 -8.52
C PRO A 128 -12.98 14.41 -7.07
N LYS A 129 -13.75 15.48 -6.81
CA LYS A 129 -13.94 16.07 -5.47
C LYS A 129 -15.38 16.03 -5.00
N ASP A 130 -16.32 16.07 -5.93
CA ASP A 130 -17.76 16.11 -5.64
C ASP A 130 -18.30 14.68 -5.61
N TYR A 131 -18.12 14.00 -4.47
CA TYR A 131 -18.68 12.69 -4.22
C TYR A 131 -19.07 12.52 -2.75
N VAL A 132 -19.97 11.59 -2.49
CA VAL A 132 -20.40 11.22 -1.14
C VAL A 132 -19.93 9.80 -0.87
N ILE A 133 -19.29 9.61 0.28
CA ILE A 133 -18.93 8.28 0.78
C ILE A 133 -20.13 7.79 1.62
N PRO A 134 -20.83 6.72 1.20
CA PRO A 134 -21.96 6.20 1.97
C PRO A 134 -21.52 5.67 3.33
N GLU A 135 -22.24 6.07 4.39
CA GLU A 135 -21.93 5.71 5.78
C GLU A 135 -22.11 4.21 6.08
N ASP A 136 -22.85 3.49 5.24
CA ASP A 136 -23.07 2.04 5.31
C ASP A 136 -22.02 1.23 4.53
N SER A 137 -21.03 1.90 3.92
CA SER A 137 -19.91 1.21 3.26
C SER A 137 -19.01 0.53 4.29
N ALA A 138 -18.58 -0.69 4.02
CA ALA A 138 -17.64 -1.41 4.89
C ALA A 138 -16.29 -0.66 5.02
N TYR A 139 -15.85 -0.04 3.92
CA TYR A 139 -14.71 0.87 3.87
C TYR A 139 -14.81 1.75 2.62
N PHE A 140 -14.01 2.81 2.60
CA PHE A 140 -13.73 3.62 1.42
C PHE A 140 -12.31 3.35 0.92
N HIS A 141 -12.16 2.98 -0.34
CA HIS A 141 -10.87 2.73 -0.97
C HIS A 141 -10.47 3.86 -1.92
N CYS A 142 -9.26 4.38 -1.75
CA CYS A 142 -8.64 5.35 -2.65
C CYS A 142 -7.19 4.96 -2.99
N THR A 143 -6.65 5.58 -4.04
CA THR A 143 -5.23 5.51 -4.39
C THR A 143 -4.65 6.91 -4.21
N SER A 144 -3.63 7.08 -3.37
CA SER A 144 -3.08 8.40 -3.05
C SER A 144 -2.38 9.02 -4.26
N ASN A 145 -1.64 8.24 -5.03
CA ASN A 145 -0.89 8.70 -6.20
C ASN A 145 -1.07 7.73 -7.38
N ASN A 146 -1.39 8.27 -8.55
CA ASN A 146 -1.63 7.49 -9.76
C ASN A 146 -0.41 7.57 -10.68
N THR A 147 0.58 6.69 -10.49
CA THR A 147 1.87 6.71 -11.21
C THR A 147 1.79 6.86 -12.73
N ILE A 148 0.77 6.29 -13.37
CA ILE A 148 0.61 6.32 -14.84
C ILE A 148 0.05 7.67 -15.32
N TYR A 149 -0.83 8.29 -14.54
CA TYR A 149 -1.57 9.49 -14.94
C TYR A 149 -1.00 10.77 -14.30
N GLY A 150 -0.14 10.65 -13.29
CA GLY A 150 0.48 11.79 -12.61
C GLY A 150 -0.53 12.61 -11.79
N THR A 151 -1.63 12.00 -11.34
CA THR A 151 -2.64 12.62 -10.49
C THR A 151 -2.54 12.12 -9.05
N GLU A 152 -2.65 13.05 -8.10
CA GLU A 152 -2.46 12.79 -6.67
C GLU A 152 -3.64 13.32 -5.85
N LEU A 153 -4.04 12.54 -4.85
CA LEU A 153 -5.00 12.91 -3.82
C LEU A 153 -4.25 13.57 -2.66
N PHE A 154 -4.18 14.90 -2.68
CA PHE A 154 -3.45 15.67 -1.65
C PHE A 154 -4.06 15.60 -0.24
N ASN A 155 -5.36 15.34 -0.14
CA ASN A 155 -6.07 15.28 1.15
C ASN A 155 -6.94 14.03 1.19
N ILE A 156 -6.79 13.24 2.24
CA ILE A 156 -7.69 12.13 2.52
C ILE A 156 -9.07 12.69 2.92
N PRO A 157 -10.17 12.22 2.32
CA PRO A 157 -11.50 12.71 2.66
C PRO A 157 -11.86 12.38 4.11
N THR A 158 -12.52 13.31 4.79
CA THR A 158 -13.10 13.06 6.12
C THR A 158 -14.34 12.20 5.98
N THR A 159 -14.38 11.07 6.69
CA THR A 159 -15.52 10.14 6.66
C THR A 159 -15.61 9.34 7.96
N SER A 160 -16.79 8.79 8.24
CA SER A 160 -17.06 7.90 9.38
C SER A 160 -16.70 6.45 9.10
N VAL A 161 -16.52 6.06 7.83
CA VAL A 161 -16.13 4.69 7.45
C VAL A 161 -14.60 4.54 7.40
N PRO A 162 -14.05 3.34 7.65
CA PRO A 162 -12.61 3.11 7.53
C PRO A 162 -12.08 3.46 6.13
N VAL A 163 -10.93 4.12 6.06
CA VAL A 163 -10.25 4.42 4.79
C VAL A 163 -9.16 3.39 4.53
N VAL A 164 -9.21 2.77 3.34
CA VAL A 164 -8.14 1.93 2.79
C VAL A 164 -7.48 2.73 1.68
N CYS A 165 -6.18 3.00 1.79
CA CYS A 165 -5.46 3.79 0.81
C CYS A 165 -4.31 2.99 0.21
N ASP A 166 -4.32 2.81 -1.10
CA ASP A 166 -3.12 2.38 -1.84
C ASP A 166 -2.14 3.55 -1.91
N MET A 167 -1.02 3.40 -1.19
CA MET A 167 0.10 4.34 -1.11
C MET A 167 1.40 3.73 -1.66
N SER A 168 1.29 2.84 -2.66
CA SER A 168 2.46 2.16 -3.24
C SER A 168 3.50 3.09 -3.88
N SER A 169 3.11 4.34 -4.16
CA SER A 169 3.90 5.35 -4.87
C SER A 169 3.56 6.75 -4.43
#